data_AF-A0A1A0DC62-F1
#
_entry.id   AF-A0A1A0DC62-F1
#
_cell.length_a   1.000
_cell.length_b   1.000
_cell.length_c   1.000
_cell.angle_alpha   90.00
_cell.angle_beta   90.00
_cell.angle_gamma   90.00
#
_symmetry.space_group_name_H-M   'P 1'
#
loop_
_entity.id
_entity.type
_entity.pdbx_description
1 polymer ?
#
loop_
_entity_poly.entity_id
_entity_poly.type
_entity_poly.pdbx_seq_one_letter_code
_entity_poly.pdbx_strand_id
1 'polypeptide(L)'
;MTDRSDAGLGPSFDAVLLPGDVWYGGTTDLVSPQYGDVGFDLNGHKRIWATTAAALTAGEAISVDDNGNATAATGGTYSAPVAVPAGASFWAKQTAS
;
A
#
# COMPACT_ATOMS: atom_id res chain seq x y z
N MET A 1 10.88 6.86 -8.35
CA MET A 1 11.06 6.28 -7.01
C MET A 1 10.58 7.31 -6.03
N THR A 2 9.45 7.06 -5.36
CA THR A 2 8.92 8.02 -4.39
C THR A 2 9.56 7.72 -3.04
N ASP A 3 10.49 8.57 -2.60
CA ASP A 3 11.18 8.38 -1.33
C ASP A 3 10.22 8.54 -0.14
N ARG A 4 10.50 7.81 0.94
CA ARG A 4 9.66 7.75 2.15
C ARG A 4 10.01 8.89 3.11
N SER A 5 9.04 9.33 3.90
CA SER A 5 9.28 10.23 5.04
C SER A 5 9.93 9.52 6.25
N ASP A 6 9.78 8.19 6.37
CA ASP A 6 10.31 7.40 7.48
C ASP A 6 10.64 5.95 7.05
N ALA A 7 11.78 5.43 7.52
CA ALA A 7 12.24 4.06 7.28
C ALA A 7 11.43 2.99 8.06
N GLY A 8 10.72 3.38 9.12
CA GLY A 8 9.85 2.51 9.93
C GLY A 8 8.55 2.06 9.23
N LEU A 9 8.21 2.66 8.09
CA LEU A 9 6.97 2.40 7.35
C LEU A 9 7.06 1.24 6.35
N GLY A 10 7.87 0.20 6.60
CA GLY A 10 7.89 -0.97 5.71
C GLY A 10 8.64 -0.80 4.39
N PRO A 11 8.28 -1.55 3.32
CA PRO A 11 8.94 -1.44 2.02
C PRO A 11 8.65 -0.07 1.34
N SER A 12 9.25 0.19 0.17
CA SER A 12 8.97 1.43 -0.57
C SER A 12 7.49 1.55 -0.94
N PHE A 13 6.99 2.78 -1.16
CA PHE A 13 5.58 3.01 -1.51
C PHE A 13 5.17 2.43 -2.88
N ASP A 14 6.14 2.07 -3.71
CA ASP A 14 5.94 1.45 -5.02
C ASP A 14 6.24 -0.08 -4.96
N ALA A 15 6.57 -0.62 -3.79
CA ALA A 15 6.81 -2.04 -3.60
C ALA A 15 5.50 -2.82 -3.44
N VAL A 16 5.56 -4.08 -3.87
CA VAL A 16 4.51 -5.08 -3.71
C VAL A 16 5.12 -6.25 -2.96
N LEU A 17 4.52 -6.64 -1.84
CA LEU A 17 4.84 -7.90 -1.17
C LEU A 17 3.87 -8.96 -1.67
N LEU A 18 4.41 -10.01 -2.29
CA LEU A 18 3.59 -11.10 -2.82
C LEU A 18 2.94 -11.89 -1.68
N PRO A 19 1.91 -12.70 -1.96
CA PRO A 19 1.28 -13.52 -0.93
C PRO A 19 2.31 -14.37 -0.18
N GLY A 20 2.41 -14.18 1.14
CA GLY A 20 3.36 -14.89 2.00
C GLY A 20 4.74 -14.23 2.14
N ASP A 21 5.03 -13.18 1.37
CA ASP A 21 6.25 -12.40 1.55
C ASP A 21 6.17 -11.56 2.84
N VAL A 22 7.32 -11.45 3.49
CA VAL A 22 7.49 -10.60 4.68
C VAL A 22 8.62 -9.63 4.39
N TRP A 23 8.38 -8.36 4.68
CA TRP A 23 9.42 -7.35 4.70
C TRP A 23 10.05 -7.29 6.09
N TYR A 24 11.37 -7.18 6.12
CA TYR A 24 12.14 -6.93 7.34
C TYR A 24 12.87 -5.59 7.22
N GLY A 25 12.68 -4.74 8.21
CA GLY A 25 13.45 -3.50 8.35
C GLY A 25 14.90 -3.80 8.68
N GLY A 26 15.76 -2.80 8.48
CA GLY A 26 17.19 -2.89 8.85
C GLY A 26 17.46 -3.10 10.35
N THR A 27 16.41 -3.17 11.16
CA THR A 27 16.42 -3.59 12.56
C THR A 27 15.49 -4.80 12.69
N THR A 28 15.92 -5.82 13.43
CA THR A 28 15.23 -7.12 13.57
C THR A 28 13.78 -7.05 14.08
N ASP A 29 13.36 -5.90 14.62
CA ASP A 29 12.05 -5.72 15.26
C ASP A 29 11.02 -5.05 14.34
N LEU A 30 11.40 -4.60 13.14
CA LEU A 30 10.48 -4.01 12.16
C LEU A 30 10.08 -5.08 11.14
N VAL A 31 8.86 -5.59 11.25
CA VAL A 31 8.26 -6.55 10.30
C VAL A 31 7.28 -5.78 9.40
N SER A 32 6.82 -6.39 8.30
CA SER A 32 5.85 -5.84 7.33
C SER A 32 4.82 -4.90 7.97
N PRO A 33 4.47 -3.78 7.29
CA PRO A 33 3.38 -2.92 7.74
C PRO A 33 2.09 -3.71 7.96
N GLN A 34 1.29 -3.21 8.87
CA GLN A 34 -0.04 -3.71 9.15
C GLN A 34 -1.09 -2.82 8.50
N TYR A 35 -2.26 -3.39 8.25
CA TYR A 35 -3.39 -2.56 7.86
C TYR A 35 -3.61 -1.45 8.89
N GLY A 36 -3.89 -0.24 8.41
CA GLY A 36 -4.03 0.95 9.24
C GLY A 36 -2.73 1.74 9.38
N ASP A 37 -1.59 1.18 8.99
CA ASP A 37 -0.35 1.96 8.90
C ASP A 37 -0.49 3.04 7.83
N VAL A 38 -0.07 4.25 8.20
CA VAL A 38 -0.17 5.45 7.38
C VAL A 38 1.22 5.98 7.09
N GLY A 39 1.54 6.13 5.82
CA GLY A 39 2.70 6.86 5.35
C GLY A 39 2.31 8.15 4.63
N PHE A 40 3.26 9.06 4.48
CA PHE A 40 3.10 10.21 3.59
C PHE A 40 4.23 10.20 2.58
N ASP A 41 3.89 10.35 1.31
CA ASP A 41 4.89 10.53 0.26
C ASP A 41 5.46 11.96 0.26
N LEU A 42 6.57 12.19 -0.45
CA LEU A 42 7.22 13.51 -0.51
C LEU A 42 6.32 14.64 -1.03
N ASN A 43 5.22 14.30 -1.71
CA ASN A 43 4.25 15.28 -2.20
C ASN A 43 3.09 15.49 -1.22
N GLY A 44 3.16 14.90 -0.02
CA GLY A 44 2.15 15.02 1.02
C GLY A 44 0.94 14.12 0.83
N HIS A 45 0.95 13.19 -0.14
CA HIS A 45 -0.17 12.26 -0.28
C HIS A 45 -0.13 11.21 0.82
N LYS A 46 -1.27 10.98 1.46
CA LYS A 46 -1.46 9.87 2.38
C LYS A 46 -1.32 8.54 1.63
N ARG A 47 -0.63 7.60 2.26
CA ARG A 47 -0.47 6.21 1.84
C ARG A 47 -1.03 5.32 2.94
N ILE A 48 -1.80 4.31 2.58
CA ILE A 48 -2.26 3.29 3.53
C ILE A 48 -1.78 1.92 3.08
N TRP A 49 -1.39 1.08 4.02
CA TRP A 49 -1.07 -0.30 3.72
C TRP A 49 -2.35 -1.12 3.57
N ALA A 50 -2.44 -1.89 2.49
CA ALA A 50 -3.60 -2.72 2.19
C ALA A 50 -3.20 -4.03 1.51
N THR A 51 -4.07 -5.03 1.62
CA THR A 51 -3.95 -6.32 0.93
C THR A 51 -5.09 -6.43 -0.07
N THR A 52 -4.83 -6.90 -1.28
CA THR A 52 -5.90 -7.11 -2.27
C THR A 52 -6.28 -8.58 -2.37
N ALA A 53 -7.58 -8.88 -2.52
CA ALA A 53 -8.04 -10.24 -2.82
C ALA A 53 -7.98 -10.57 -4.33
N ALA A 54 -7.96 -9.54 -5.18
CA ALA A 54 -7.94 -9.66 -6.64
C ALA A 54 -6.77 -8.89 -7.24
N ALA A 55 -6.40 -9.19 -8.48
CA ALA A 55 -5.38 -8.40 -9.16
C ALA A 55 -5.89 -6.97 -9.43
N LEU A 56 -5.02 -5.99 -9.25
CA LEU A 56 -5.27 -4.57 -9.52
C LEU A 56 -4.30 -4.07 -10.59
N THR A 57 -4.79 -3.19 -11.43
CA THR A 57 -3.99 -2.48 -12.44
C THR A 57 -3.39 -1.19 -11.86
N ALA A 58 -2.28 -0.74 -12.43
CA ALA A 58 -1.66 0.51 -12.00
C ALA A 58 -2.59 1.71 -12.30
N GLY A 59 -2.77 2.58 -11.31
CA GLY A 59 -3.68 3.72 -11.33
C GLY A 59 -5.15 3.37 -11.04
N GLU A 60 -5.49 2.10 -10.83
CA GLU A 60 -6.86 1.69 -10.57
C GLU A 60 -7.39 2.30 -9.28
N ALA A 61 -8.59 2.88 -9.35
CA ALA A 61 -9.28 3.39 -8.19
C ALA A 61 -9.79 2.23 -7.32
N ILE A 62 -9.55 2.32 -6.01
CA ILE A 62 -9.87 1.27 -5.05
C ILE A 62 -10.56 1.84 -3.82
N SER A 63 -11.39 1.00 -3.20
CA SER A 63 -11.84 1.18 -1.82
C SER A 63 -11.10 0.20 -0.93
N VAL A 64 -10.77 0.62 0.28
CA VAL A 64 -10.16 -0.25 1.30
C VAL A 64 -11.17 -0.37 2.44
N ASP A 65 -11.55 -1.61 2.77
CA ASP A 65 -12.48 -1.87 3.87
C ASP A 65 -11.80 -1.73 5.25
N ASP A 66 -12.59 -1.87 6.32
CA ASP A 66 -12.11 -1.79 7.72
C ASP A 66 -11.18 -2.93 8.13
N ASN A 67 -10.98 -3.95 7.27
CA ASN A 67 -10.04 -5.04 7.47
C ASN A 67 -8.76 -4.87 6.64
N GLY A 68 -8.67 -3.83 5.82
CA GLY A 68 -7.54 -3.59 4.94
C GLY A 68 -7.58 -4.27 3.60
N ASN A 69 -8.74 -4.79 3.20
CA ASN A 69 -8.91 -5.36 1.89
C ASN A 69 -9.15 -4.28 0.85
N ALA A 70 -8.21 -4.15 -0.07
CA ALA A 70 -8.35 -3.34 -1.28
C ALA A 70 -9.26 -4.06 -2.29
N THR A 71 -10.22 -3.32 -2.83
CA THR A 71 -11.10 -3.77 -3.92
C THR A 71 -11.21 -2.67 -4.97
N ALA A 72 -11.20 -3.06 -6.25
CA ALA A 72 -11.44 -2.14 -7.35
C ALA A 72 -12.81 -1.48 -7.19
N ALA A 73 -12.84 -0.16 -7.20
CA ALA A 73 -14.06 0.61 -6.97
C ALA A 73 -14.01 1.92 -7.75
N THR A 74 -14.97 2.12 -8.64
CA THR A 74 -15.13 3.39 -9.35
C THR A 74 -15.35 4.52 -8.35
N GLY A 75 -14.50 5.55 -8.39
CA GLY A 75 -14.56 6.67 -7.44
C GLY A 75 -13.99 6.35 -6.06
N GLY A 76 -13.24 5.26 -5.92
CA GLY A 76 -12.51 4.94 -4.69
C GLY A 76 -11.58 6.07 -4.23
N THR A 77 -11.43 6.20 -2.91
CA THR A 77 -10.62 7.27 -2.27
C THR A 77 -9.12 7.01 -2.32
N TYR A 78 -8.73 5.84 -2.83
CA TYR A 78 -7.34 5.45 -3.03
C TYR A 78 -7.14 4.92 -4.45
N SER A 79 -5.89 4.81 -4.86
CA SER A 79 -5.49 4.11 -6.07
C SER A 79 -4.27 3.22 -5.85
N ALA A 80 -4.17 2.17 -6.67
CA ALA A 80 -2.99 1.33 -6.74
C ALA A 80 -1.88 2.07 -7.50
N PRO A 81 -0.74 2.44 -6.89
CA PRO A 81 0.32 3.18 -7.60
C PRO A 81 1.05 2.32 -8.63
N VAL A 82 1.03 1.00 -8.44
CA VAL A 82 1.65 -0.02 -9.29
C VAL A 82 0.65 -1.16 -9.51
N ALA A 83 0.91 -2.05 -10.47
CA ALA A 83 0.11 -3.25 -10.64
C ALA A 83 0.33 -4.20 -9.45
N VAL A 84 -0.74 -4.79 -8.93
CA VAL A 84 -0.73 -5.62 -7.72
C VAL A 84 -1.39 -6.97 -8.04
N PRO A 85 -0.73 -8.13 -7.85
CA PRO A 85 -1.36 -9.42 -8.04
C PRO A 85 -2.34 -9.75 -6.89
N ALA A 86 -3.22 -10.72 -7.12
CA ALA A 86 -4.15 -11.18 -6.09
C ALA A 86 -3.40 -11.71 -4.85
N GLY A 87 -3.88 -11.32 -3.66
CA GLY A 87 -3.33 -11.69 -2.36
C GLY A 87 -2.11 -10.87 -1.93
N ALA A 88 -1.62 -9.95 -2.76
CA ALA A 88 -0.44 -9.15 -2.43
C ALA A 88 -0.78 -7.93 -1.58
N SER A 89 0.23 -7.44 -0.87
CA SER A 89 0.15 -6.25 -0.02
C SER A 89 0.96 -5.09 -0.62
N PHE A 90 0.45 -3.87 -0.48
CA PHE A 90 1.04 -2.68 -1.09
C PHE A 90 0.60 -1.39 -0.37
N TRP A 91 1.27 -0.29 -0.70
CA TRP A 91 0.91 1.04 -0.25
C TRP A 91 -0.06 1.74 -1.22
N ALA A 92 -1.34 1.73 -0.90
CA ALA A 92 -2.38 2.44 -1.65
C ALA A 92 -2.22 3.96 -1.49
N LYS A 93 -2.36 4.70 -2.60
CA LYS A 93 -2.21 6.16 -2.63
C LYS A 93 -3.56 6.84 -2.52
N GLN A 94 -3.72 7.78 -1.59
CA GLN A 94 -4.94 8.59 -1.55
C GLN A 94 -5.05 9.39 -2.85
N THR A 95 -6.19 9.27 -3.52
CA THR A 95 -6.56 10.17 -4.62
C THR A 95 -6.91 11.51 -3.99
N ALA A 96 -6.17 12.57 -4.33
CA ALA A 96 -6.29 13.88 -3.69
C ALA A 96 -7.75 14.32 -3.62
N SER A 97 -8.17 14.81 -2.44
CA SER A 97 -9.45 15.52 -2.26
C SER A 97 -9.26 17.00 -2.54
#